data_AF-A0A853ICV7-F1
#
_entry.id   AF-A0A853ICV7-F1
#
_cell.length_a   1.000
_cell.length_b   1.000
_cell.length_c   1.000
_cell.angle_alpha   90.00
_cell.angle_beta   90.00
_cell.angle_gamma   90.00
#
_symmetry.space_group_name_H-M   'P 1'
#
loop_
_entity.id
_entity.type
_entity.pdbx_description
1 polymer ?
#
loop_
_entity_poly.entity_id
_entity_poly.type
_entity_poly.pdbx_seq_one_letter_code
_entity_poly.pdbx_strand_id
1 'polypeptide(L)'
;MRYEKLCCFLSYITPTDIMKYLLSFLVLTFSVILNVIFLPFRMLLSLFGVFSRSPKGSYTEGKDVIKMRCEGDVLNVNCDSLNEEEQAEFRAVITAGMDFPRYDGKVKHAYELKYVKNSKTCPRCQLEVRQYYANFIYATQVAPRVMFAPAGFFCIECPTVIIDHEMIKKGVAKEFQLQGVVGIDYDTQRQPDIFQTWNGNETIHIVDEGQKIPGLSMAQIKSHSHSNKKEKSQRRKHIAKQKQSRRKNRRKN
;
A
#
# COMPACT_ATOMS: atom_id res chain seq x y z
N MET A 1 -54.73 -24.86 30.68
CA MET A 1 -53.32 -25.26 30.88
C MET A 1 -52.39 -24.47 29.95
N ARG A 2 -52.09 -23.19 30.23
CA ARG A 2 -51.18 -22.35 29.42
C ARG A 2 -50.37 -21.33 30.23
N TYR A 3 -50.05 -21.62 31.50
CA TYR A 3 -49.25 -20.72 32.35
C TYR A 3 -47.95 -21.32 32.90
N GLU A 4 -47.63 -22.59 32.63
CA GLU A 4 -46.43 -23.24 33.20
C GLU A 4 -45.15 -23.09 32.37
N LYS A 5 -45.20 -22.51 31.16
CA LYS A 5 -44.01 -22.39 30.29
C LYS A 5 -43.23 -21.09 30.42
N LEU A 6 -43.67 -20.12 31.23
CA LEU A 6 -42.99 -18.83 31.39
C LEU A 6 -41.97 -18.80 32.54
N CYS A 7 -42.02 -19.73 33.49
CA CYS A 7 -41.12 -19.72 34.64
C CYS A 7 -39.71 -20.28 34.35
N CYS A 8 -39.48 -21.01 33.26
CA CYS A 8 -38.15 -21.59 32.96
C CYS A 8 -37.20 -20.66 32.18
N PHE A 9 -37.67 -19.52 31.67
CA PHE A 9 -36.82 -18.63 30.87
C PHE A 9 -36.03 -17.59 31.69
N LEU A 10 -36.38 -17.39 32.96
CA LEU A 10 -35.73 -16.38 33.82
C LEU A 10 -34.52 -16.91 34.61
N SER A 11 -34.27 -18.22 34.60
CA SER A 11 -33.19 -18.85 35.39
C SER A 11 -31.81 -18.82 34.73
N TYR A 12 -31.69 -18.28 33.51
CA TYR A 12 -30.45 -18.32 32.71
C TYR A 12 -29.78 -16.96 32.49
N ILE A 13 -30.28 -15.89 33.12
CA ILE A 13 -29.63 -14.58 33.03
C ILE A 13 -28.53 -14.52 34.07
N THR A 14 -27.29 -14.71 33.63
CA THR A 14 -26.13 -14.53 34.50
C THR A 14 -25.91 -13.05 34.80
N PRO A 15 -25.40 -12.67 35.98
CA PRO A 15 -25.10 -11.27 36.31
C PRO A 15 -24.14 -10.61 35.30
N THR A 16 -23.31 -11.40 34.62
CA THR A 16 -22.44 -10.93 33.52
C THR A 16 -23.21 -10.50 32.27
N ASP A 17 -24.34 -11.11 31.97
CA ASP A 17 -25.18 -10.71 30.83
C ASP A 17 -25.90 -9.39 31.12
N ILE A 18 -26.37 -9.20 32.37
CA ILE A 18 -26.99 -7.95 32.81
C ILE A 18 -26.01 -6.77 32.64
N MET A 19 -24.74 -6.96 33.01
CA MET A 19 -23.69 -5.95 32.84
C MET A 19 -23.43 -5.59 31.36
N LYS A 20 -23.47 -6.58 30.46
CA LYS A 20 -23.30 -6.33 29.01
C LYS A 20 -24.47 -5.54 28.44
N TYR A 21 -25.70 -5.85 28.84
CA TYR A 21 -26.88 -5.10 28.41
C TYR A 21 -26.89 -3.67 28.95
N LEU A 22 -26.50 -3.47 30.21
CA LEU A 22 -26.35 -2.14 30.80
C LEU A 22 -25.28 -1.31 30.08
N LEU A 23 -24.11 -1.90 29.79
CA LEU A 23 -23.05 -1.20 29.07
C LEU A 23 -23.46 -0.85 27.64
N SER A 24 -24.11 -1.78 26.92
CA SER A 24 -24.62 -1.53 25.57
C SER A 24 -25.68 -0.42 25.56
N PHE A 25 -26.59 -0.42 26.55
CA PHE A 25 -27.59 0.62 26.72
C PHE A 25 -26.97 1.99 27.02
N LEU A 26 -25.93 2.05 27.86
CA LEU A 26 -25.20 3.28 28.15
C LEU A 26 -24.47 3.83 26.92
N VAL A 27 -23.84 2.97 26.11
CA VAL A 27 -23.15 3.39 24.88
C VAL A 27 -24.15 3.92 23.85
N LEU A 28 -25.29 3.24 23.68
CA LEU A 28 -26.35 3.67 22.76
C LEU A 28 -26.96 5.01 23.18
N THR A 29 -27.30 5.16 24.46
CA THR A 29 -27.89 6.40 24.96
C THR A 29 -26.90 7.57 24.90
N PHE A 30 -25.63 7.35 25.22
CA PHE A 30 -24.58 8.36 25.10
C PHE A 30 -24.35 8.82 23.65
N SER A 31 -24.35 7.89 22.70
CA SER A 31 -24.23 8.20 21.27
C SER A 31 -25.41 9.03 20.74
N VAL A 32 -26.63 8.71 21.17
CA VAL A 32 -27.83 9.49 20.81
C VAL A 32 -27.76 10.90 21.41
N ILE A 33 -27.38 11.03 22.69
CA ILE A 33 -27.23 12.32 23.36
C ILE A 33 -26.19 13.19 22.66
N LEU A 34 -25.00 12.64 22.34
CA LEU A 34 -23.98 13.36 21.59
C LEU A 34 -24.49 13.83 20.23
N ASN A 35 -25.17 12.97 19.47
CA ASN A 35 -25.71 13.37 18.17
C ASN A 35 -26.77 14.48 18.28
N VAL A 36 -27.62 14.46 19.30
CA VAL A 36 -28.62 15.52 19.54
C VAL A 36 -27.96 16.84 19.94
N ILE A 37 -26.94 16.80 20.80
CA ILE A 37 -26.19 17.99 21.23
C ILE A 37 -25.38 18.60 20.07
N PHE A 38 -24.75 17.77 19.24
CA PHE A 38 -23.92 18.23 18.12
C PHE A 38 -24.71 18.54 16.83
N LEU A 39 -25.96 18.11 16.70
CA LEU A 39 -26.82 18.42 15.56
C LEU A 39 -26.97 19.95 15.30
N PRO A 40 -27.31 20.79 16.29
CA PRO A 40 -27.42 22.23 16.08
C PRO A 40 -26.07 22.87 15.75
N PHE A 41 -24.96 22.33 16.26
CA PHE A 41 -23.61 22.81 15.95
C PHE A 41 -23.22 22.50 14.49
N ARG A 42 -23.57 21.31 13.99
CA ARG A 42 -23.40 20.94 12.58
C ARG A 42 -24.27 21.79 11.64
N MET A 43 -25.49 22.14 12.05
CA MET A 43 -26.39 23.01 11.28
C MET A 43 -25.94 24.48 11.31
N LEU A 44 -25.35 24.95 12.42
CA LEU A 44 -24.72 26.27 12.50
C LEU A 44 -23.48 26.36 11.59
N LEU A 45 -22.64 25.32 11.56
CA LEU A 45 -21.47 25.25 10.67
C LEU A 45 -21.84 25.22 9.18
N SER A 46 -23.02 24.73 8.81
CA SER A 46 -23.48 24.75 7.41
C SER A 46 -24.15 26.08 7.01
N LEU A 47 -24.76 26.80 7.96
CA LEU A 47 -25.35 28.13 7.73
C LEU A 47 -24.28 29.24 7.68
N PHE A 48 -23.21 29.11 8.46
CA PHE A 48 -22.00 29.89 8.26
C PHE A 48 -21.18 29.25 7.14
N GLY A 49 -21.65 29.39 5.91
CA GLY A 49 -20.87 29.09 4.72
C GLY A 49 -19.52 29.81 4.80
N VAL A 50 -18.50 29.08 5.24
CA VAL A 50 -17.10 29.51 5.21
C VAL A 50 -16.70 29.52 3.74
N PHE A 51 -17.06 30.61 3.08
CA PHE A 51 -16.34 31.14 1.95
C PHE A 51 -14.89 31.29 2.43
N SER A 52 -14.05 30.31 2.12
CA SER A 52 -12.63 30.34 2.44
C SER A 52 -11.95 31.37 1.53
N ARG A 53 -12.24 32.66 1.77
CA ARG A 53 -11.36 33.75 1.40
C ARG A 53 -10.14 33.63 2.31
N SER A 54 -9.05 33.19 1.71
CA SER A 54 -7.72 33.17 2.30
C SER A 54 -7.45 34.49 3.03
N PRO A 55 -7.15 34.47 4.34
CA PRO A 55 -6.74 35.67 5.04
C PRO A 55 -5.37 36.08 4.48
N LYS A 56 -5.27 37.29 3.94
CA LYS A 56 -3.99 37.99 3.83
C LYS A 56 -3.59 38.40 5.25
N GLY A 57 -3.08 37.43 6.00
CA GLY A 57 -2.42 37.64 7.28
C GLY A 57 -1.03 38.22 7.04
N SER A 58 -0.77 39.37 7.63
CA SER A 58 0.54 40.01 7.68
C SER A 58 1.57 39.07 8.31
N TYR A 59 2.67 38.88 7.59
CA TYR A 59 3.84 38.09 7.96
C TYR A 59 4.39 38.50 9.34
N THR A 60 4.33 37.58 10.29
CA THR A 60 5.41 37.41 11.26
C THR A 60 6.25 36.23 10.79
N GLU A 61 7.51 36.53 10.49
CA GLU A 61 8.56 35.61 10.07
C GLU A 61 8.81 34.58 11.19
N GLY A 62 8.24 33.39 11.03
CA GLY A 62 8.35 32.28 11.97
C GLY A 62 8.14 30.98 11.20
N LYS A 63 9.05 30.03 11.43
CA LYS A 63 9.16 28.74 10.72
C LYS A 63 7.85 27.93 10.79
N ASP A 64 7.74 26.98 9.86
CA ASP A 64 6.78 25.86 9.85
C ASP A 64 5.48 26.07 9.07
N VAL A 65 5.60 25.97 7.75
CA VAL A 65 4.45 25.65 6.89
C VAL A 65 4.61 24.21 6.41
N ILE A 66 3.89 23.29 7.04
CA ILE A 66 3.66 21.95 6.52
C ILE A 66 3.05 22.11 5.11
N LYS A 67 3.82 21.76 4.09
CA LYS A 67 3.37 21.90 2.70
C LYS A 67 2.43 20.76 2.36
N MET A 68 1.13 21.05 2.38
CA MET A 68 0.09 20.12 1.94
C MET A 68 -0.16 20.25 0.44
N ARG A 69 -0.32 19.12 -0.25
CA ARG A 69 -0.67 19.06 -1.67
C ARG A 69 -1.74 18.00 -1.88
N CYS A 70 -2.83 18.35 -2.54
CA CYS A 70 -3.80 17.38 -3.02
C CYS A 70 -3.54 17.04 -4.49
N GLU A 71 -3.49 15.75 -4.81
CA GLU A 71 -3.40 15.26 -6.20
C GLU A 71 -4.45 14.16 -6.40
N GLY A 72 -5.61 14.55 -6.93
CA GLY A 72 -6.82 13.71 -6.90
C GLY A 72 -7.30 13.48 -5.47
N ASP A 73 -7.53 12.22 -5.11
CA ASP A 73 -7.97 11.81 -3.77
C ASP A 73 -6.80 11.57 -2.79
N VAL A 74 -5.56 11.89 -3.19
CA VAL A 74 -4.36 11.70 -2.36
C VAL A 74 -3.94 13.03 -1.75
N LEU A 75 -3.93 13.10 -0.42
CA LEU A 75 -3.31 14.18 0.34
C LEU A 75 -1.85 13.82 0.60
N ASN A 76 -0.94 14.61 0.04
CA ASN A 76 0.49 14.50 0.26
C ASN A 76 0.93 15.57 1.26
N VAL A 77 1.63 15.14 2.30
CA VAL A 77 2.16 16.01 3.35
C VAL A 77 3.65 15.76 3.46
N ASN A 78 4.45 16.80 3.20
CA ASN A 78 5.89 16.72 3.41
C ASN A 78 6.19 16.93 4.90
N CYS A 79 6.77 15.91 5.53
CA CYS A 79 7.16 15.92 6.94
C CYS A 79 8.66 16.10 7.15
N ASP A 80 9.45 16.38 6.10
CA ASP A 80 10.92 16.52 6.18
C ASP A 80 11.35 17.66 7.13
N SER A 81 10.48 18.63 7.40
CA SER A 81 10.74 19.74 8.33
C SER A 81 10.37 19.42 9.78
N LEU A 82 9.64 18.33 10.03
CA LEU A 82 9.17 17.96 11.36
C LEU A 82 10.24 17.15 12.09
N ASN A 83 10.35 17.35 13.40
CA ASN A 83 11.19 16.51 14.25
C ASN A 83 10.57 15.10 14.46
N GLU A 84 11.31 14.17 15.07
CA GLU A 84 10.84 12.78 15.21
C GLU A 84 9.56 12.63 16.04
N GLU A 85 9.38 13.46 17.06
CA GLU A 85 8.20 13.46 17.94
C GLU A 85 6.96 13.97 17.20
N GLU A 86 7.10 15.09 16.49
CA GLU A 86 6.04 15.67 15.63
C GLU A 86 5.64 14.71 14.51
N GLN A 87 6.61 14.02 13.89
CA GLN A 87 6.32 13.00 12.90
C GLN A 87 5.55 11.82 13.50
N ALA A 88 5.90 11.40 14.72
CA ALA A 88 5.20 10.32 15.41
C ALA A 88 3.76 10.71 15.77
N GLU A 89 3.54 11.93 16.29
CA GLU A 89 2.23 12.47 16.59
C GLU A 89 1.38 12.59 15.31
N PHE A 90 1.94 13.14 14.25
CA PHE A 90 1.26 13.28 12.96
C PHE A 90 0.82 11.92 12.40
N ARG A 91 1.70 10.91 12.45
CA ARG A 91 1.36 9.53 12.05
C ARG A 91 0.26 8.92 12.93
N ALA A 92 0.28 9.17 14.24
CA ALA A 92 -0.74 8.69 15.16
C ALA A 92 -2.11 9.28 14.85
N VAL A 93 -2.18 10.59 14.58
CA VAL A 93 -3.43 11.28 14.19
C VAL A 93 -3.99 10.73 12.87
N ILE A 94 -3.13 10.56 11.87
CA ILE A 94 -3.52 9.98 10.57
C ILE A 94 -4.07 8.56 10.76
N THR A 95 -3.40 7.74 11.56
CA THR A 95 -3.80 6.33 11.75
C THR A 95 -5.08 6.22 12.59
N ALA A 96 -5.26 7.08 13.60
CA ALA A 96 -6.47 7.09 14.43
C ALA A 96 -7.73 7.52 13.65
N GLY A 97 -7.56 8.37 12.62
CA GLY A 97 -8.66 8.82 11.78
C GLY A 97 -8.99 7.92 10.59
N MET A 98 -8.26 6.81 10.40
CA MET A 98 -8.39 5.97 9.20
C MET A 98 -8.61 4.49 9.50
N ASP A 99 -9.21 3.78 8.54
CA ASP A 99 -9.67 2.39 8.68
C ASP A 99 -8.54 1.34 8.62
N PHE A 100 -7.29 1.76 8.39
CA PHE A 100 -6.17 0.83 8.18
C PHE A 100 -5.19 0.88 9.35
N PRO A 101 -4.88 -0.28 9.98
CA PRO A 101 -3.84 -0.34 10.98
C PRO A 101 -2.44 -0.18 10.38
N ARG A 102 -1.46 0.13 11.23
CA ARG A 102 -0.03 0.12 10.89
C ARG A 102 0.48 -1.33 10.83
N TYR A 103 1.32 -1.64 9.84
CA TYR A 103 1.98 -2.93 9.73
C TYR A 103 3.24 -3.00 10.61
N ASP A 104 3.38 -4.07 11.39
CA ASP A 104 4.50 -4.34 12.30
C ASP A 104 5.23 -5.67 12.01
N GLY A 105 4.71 -6.47 11.08
CA GLY A 105 5.29 -7.74 10.65
C GLY A 105 6.56 -7.57 9.81
N LYS A 106 7.26 -8.67 9.52
CA LYS A 106 8.45 -8.69 8.66
C LYS A 106 8.12 -8.94 7.21
N VAL A 107 8.90 -8.36 6.31
CA VAL A 107 8.74 -8.52 4.86
C VAL A 107 10.04 -8.96 4.22
N LYS A 108 9.95 -9.88 3.27
CA LYS A 108 11.08 -10.37 2.46
C LYS A 108 10.79 -10.29 0.97
N HIS A 109 9.53 -10.49 0.59
CA HIS A 109 9.10 -10.60 -0.79
C HIS A 109 8.15 -9.46 -1.13
N ALA A 110 8.40 -8.79 -2.24
CA ALA A 110 7.52 -7.76 -2.75
C ALA A 110 7.01 -8.12 -4.15
N TYR A 111 5.76 -7.78 -4.42
CA TYR A 111 5.15 -7.86 -5.73
C TYR A 111 4.55 -6.51 -6.07
N GLU A 112 4.63 -6.09 -7.32
CA GLU A 112 3.90 -4.93 -7.80
C GLU A 112 2.46 -5.33 -8.12
N LEU A 113 1.50 -4.54 -7.67
CA LEU A 113 0.07 -4.81 -7.84
C LEU A 113 -0.31 -5.14 -9.29
N LYS A 114 0.28 -4.42 -10.26
CA LYS A 114 0.02 -4.63 -11.70
C LYS A 114 0.41 -6.03 -12.23
N TYR A 115 1.29 -6.75 -11.53
CA TYR A 115 1.72 -8.10 -11.91
C TYR A 115 0.99 -9.21 -11.14
N VAL A 116 0.15 -8.86 -10.17
CA VAL A 116 -0.64 -9.81 -9.39
C VAL A 116 -2.01 -9.98 -10.02
N LYS A 117 -2.43 -11.24 -10.24
CA LYS A 117 -3.73 -11.55 -10.86
C LYS A 117 -4.92 -11.16 -9.99
N ASN A 118 -4.79 -11.30 -8.68
CA ASN A 118 -5.84 -10.99 -7.71
C ASN A 118 -5.22 -10.26 -6.53
N SER A 119 -5.61 -9.00 -6.33
CA SER A 119 -5.10 -8.13 -5.26
C SER A 119 -5.50 -8.58 -3.86
N LYS A 120 -6.47 -9.50 -3.71
CA LYS A 120 -6.95 -10.01 -2.42
C LYS A 120 -6.23 -11.28 -1.96
N THR A 121 -5.36 -11.86 -2.79
CA THR A 121 -4.68 -13.12 -2.48
C THR A 121 -3.18 -13.00 -2.71
N CYS A 122 -2.40 -13.52 -1.78
CA CYS A 122 -0.94 -13.53 -1.84
C CYS A 122 -0.47 -14.36 -3.05
N PRO A 123 0.36 -13.81 -3.95
CA PRO A 123 0.86 -14.55 -5.12
C PRO A 123 1.77 -15.74 -4.76
N ARG A 124 2.28 -15.78 -3.52
CA ARG A 124 3.25 -16.79 -3.08
C ARG A 124 2.61 -17.97 -2.34
N CYS A 125 1.72 -17.72 -1.38
CA CYS A 125 1.03 -18.76 -0.61
C CYS A 125 -0.49 -18.88 -0.89
N GLN A 126 -1.05 -18.01 -1.73
CA GLN A 126 -2.48 -17.99 -2.11
C GLN A 126 -3.47 -17.66 -0.98
N LEU A 127 -2.98 -17.22 0.18
CA LEU A 127 -3.81 -16.82 1.31
C LEU A 127 -4.18 -15.33 1.26
N GLU A 128 -5.08 -14.92 2.16
CA GLU A 128 -5.56 -13.54 2.25
C GLU A 128 -4.42 -12.53 2.46
N VAL A 129 -4.57 -11.37 1.86
CA VAL A 129 -3.77 -10.18 2.17
C VAL A 129 -4.67 -9.09 2.73
N ARG A 130 -4.13 -8.26 3.61
CA ARG A 130 -4.82 -7.11 4.19
C ARG A 130 -4.04 -5.84 3.93
N GLN A 131 -4.75 -4.75 3.74
CA GLN A 131 -4.13 -3.44 3.52
C GLN A 131 -3.70 -2.83 4.85
N TYR A 132 -2.49 -2.28 4.89
CA TYR A 132 -1.93 -1.62 6.08
C TYR A 132 -1.20 -0.34 5.70
N TYR A 133 -1.08 0.58 6.66
CA TYR A 133 -0.11 1.66 6.62
C TYR A 133 1.30 1.12 6.89
N ALA A 134 2.27 1.56 6.10
CA ALA A 134 3.68 1.27 6.34
C ALA A 134 4.57 2.40 5.83
N ASN A 135 5.79 2.45 6.33
CA ASN A 135 6.84 3.32 5.84
C ASN A 135 7.54 2.64 4.65
N PHE A 136 7.18 2.99 3.43
CA PHE A 136 7.82 2.46 2.23
C PHE A 136 9.12 3.20 1.95
N ILE A 137 10.23 2.47 1.88
CA ILE A 137 11.50 3.01 1.40
C ILE A 137 11.46 2.97 -0.12
N TYR A 138 11.64 4.12 -0.77
CA TYR A 138 11.67 4.24 -2.21
C TYR A 138 12.91 4.98 -2.68
N ALA A 139 13.45 4.56 -3.82
CA ALA A 139 14.60 5.18 -4.45
C ALA A 139 14.14 6.30 -5.39
N THR A 140 14.84 7.43 -5.33
CA THR A 140 14.74 8.51 -6.31
C THR A 140 16.04 8.65 -7.09
N GLN A 141 16.08 9.53 -8.08
CA GLN A 141 17.32 9.85 -8.80
C GLN A 141 18.40 10.53 -7.94
N VAL A 142 18.07 10.95 -6.71
CA VAL A 142 19.01 11.66 -5.81
C VAL A 142 19.39 10.80 -4.60
N ALA A 143 18.41 10.26 -3.90
CA ALA A 143 18.59 9.46 -2.69
C ALA A 143 17.36 8.60 -2.37
N PRO A 144 17.50 7.53 -1.57
CA PRO A 144 16.38 6.86 -0.93
C PRO A 144 15.60 7.82 -0.02
N ARG A 145 14.29 7.64 0.03
CA ARG A 145 13.33 8.38 0.88
C ARG A 145 12.32 7.41 1.48
N VAL A 146 11.60 7.87 2.50
CA VAL A 146 10.54 7.10 3.18
C VAL A 146 9.19 7.77 2.96
N MET A 147 8.15 6.98 2.74
CA MET A 147 6.77 7.45 2.62
C MET A 147 5.86 6.61 3.51
N PHE A 148 5.14 7.26 4.42
CA PHE A 148 4.08 6.63 5.19
C PHE A 148 2.77 6.63 4.37
N ALA A 149 2.32 5.46 3.93
CA ALA A 149 1.15 5.35 3.05
C ALA A 149 0.43 4.00 3.22
N PRO A 150 -0.85 3.89 2.83
CA PRO A 150 -1.59 2.63 2.82
C PRO A 150 -1.41 1.88 1.47
N ALA A 151 -0.20 1.88 0.92
CA ALA A 151 0.07 1.38 -0.44
C ALA A 151 0.39 -0.13 -0.48
N GLY A 152 0.34 -0.84 0.64
CA GLY A 152 0.73 -2.25 0.74
C GLY A 152 -0.41 -3.16 1.17
N PHE A 153 -0.57 -4.28 0.46
CA PHE A 153 -1.37 -5.41 0.87
C PHE A 153 -0.44 -6.52 1.39
N PHE A 154 -0.46 -6.74 2.70
CA PHE A 154 0.45 -7.63 3.39
C PHE A 154 -0.22 -8.99 3.62
N CYS A 155 0.50 -10.06 3.33
CA CYS A 155 0.03 -11.41 3.60
C CYS A 155 0.06 -11.70 5.10
N ILE A 156 -1.00 -12.33 5.60
CA ILE A 156 -1.14 -12.66 7.03
C ILE A 156 -0.28 -13.86 7.46
N GLU A 157 0.16 -14.71 6.52
CA GLU A 157 0.90 -15.95 6.82
C GLU A 157 2.36 -15.97 6.40
N CYS A 158 2.75 -15.18 5.39
CA CYS A 158 4.12 -15.20 4.87
C CYS A 158 4.65 -13.78 4.69
N PRO A 159 5.99 -13.58 4.70
CA PRO A 159 6.59 -12.24 4.66
C PRO A 159 6.55 -11.65 3.24
N THR A 160 5.34 -11.53 2.67
CA THR A 160 5.08 -11.04 1.31
C THR A 160 4.17 -9.82 1.36
N VAL A 161 4.54 -8.79 0.62
CA VAL A 161 3.73 -7.59 0.38
C VAL A 161 3.43 -7.43 -1.10
N ILE A 162 2.22 -6.98 -1.43
CA ILE A 162 1.85 -6.49 -2.76
C ILE A 162 1.76 -4.97 -2.67
N ILE A 163 2.49 -4.26 -3.52
CA ILE A 163 2.68 -2.82 -3.46
C ILE A 163 1.92 -2.17 -4.62
N ASP A 164 1.03 -1.22 -4.30
CA ASP A 164 0.44 -0.30 -5.25
C ASP A 164 1.47 0.79 -5.62
N HIS A 165 2.25 0.51 -6.65
CA HIS A 165 3.29 1.42 -7.14
C HIS A 165 2.72 2.76 -7.59
N GLU A 166 1.52 2.79 -8.19
CA GLU A 166 0.92 4.03 -8.66
C GLU A 166 0.51 4.93 -7.50
N MET A 167 0.07 4.35 -6.37
CA MET A 167 -0.16 5.11 -5.14
C MET A 167 1.13 5.74 -4.60
N ILE A 168 2.22 4.97 -4.50
CA ILE A 168 3.52 5.50 -4.08
C ILE A 168 3.97 6.61 -5.02
N LYS A 169 3.87 6.40 -6.33
CA LYS A 169 4.26 7.38 -7.35
C LYS A 169 3.51 8.71 -7.23
N LYS A 170 2.21 8.68 -6.91
CA LYS A 170 1.42 9.90 -6.65
C LYS A 170 1.88 10.65 -5.38
N GLY A 171 2.42 9.94 -4.40
CA GLY A 171 2.98 10.52 -3.18
C GLY A 171 4.40 11.09 -3.34
N VAL A 172 5.08 10.81 -4.46
CA VAL A 172 6.44 11.32 -4.69
C VAL A 172 6.38 12.79 -5.13
N ALA A 173 7.23 13.64 -4.55
CA ALA A 173 7.28 15.06 -4.94
C ALA A 173 7.70 15.20 -6.40
N LYS A 174 7.18 16.22 -7.11
CA LYS A 174 7.30 16.34 -8.59
C LYS A 174 8.73 16.54 -9.08
N GLU A 175 9.59 17.05 -8.22
CA GLU A 175 11.03 17.19 -8.44
C GLU A 175 11.78 15.85 -8.42
N PHE A 176 11.16 14.78 -7.91
CA PHE A 176 11.74 13.45 -7.85
C PHE A 176 11.08 12.48 -8.83
N GLN A 177 11.92 11.62 -9.42
CA GLN A 177 11.49 10.49 -10.22
C GLN A 177 11.65 9.22 -9.39
N LEU A 178 10.53 8.52 -9.18
CA LEU A 178 10.52 7.21 -8.54
C LEU A 178 11.27 6.18 -9.39
N GLN A 179 12.32 5.58 -8.84
CA GLN A 179 13.06 4.49 -9.47
C GLN A 179 12.53 3.11 -9.04
N GLY A 180 12.01 3.01 -7.83
CA GLY A 180 11.40 1.78 -7.30
C GLY A 180 11.25 1.80 -5.79
N VAL A 181 10.50 0.83 -5.25
CA VAL A 181 10.31 0.67 -3.80
C VAL A 181 11.21 -0.45 -3.32
N VAL A 182 12.12 -0.16 -2.39
CA VAL A 182 13.23 -1.05 -2.03
C VAL A 182 13.01 -1.85 -0.75
N GLY A 183 12.15 -1.36 0.14
CA GLY A 183 11.92 -2.01 1.43
C GLY A 183 10.85 -1.34 2.27
N ILE A 184 10.73 -1.82 3.50
CA ILE A 184 9.88 -1.25 4.56
C ILE A 184 10.78 -0.77 5.69
N ASP A 185 10.60 0.47 6.08
CA ASP A 185 11.23 1.07 7.24
C ASP A 185 10.34 0.88 8.50
N TYR A 186 10.97 0.82 9.67
CA TYR A 186 10.28 0.65 10.95
C TYR A 186 10.61 1.78 11.93
N ASP A 187 10.90 2.97 11.40
CA ASP A 187 11.44 4.10 12.15
C ASP A 187 12.68 3.65 12.97
N THR A 188 12.73 4.02 14.26
CA THR A 188 13.82 3.66 15.18
C THR A 188 13.62 2.30 15.85
N GLN A 189 12.52 1.59 15.59
CA GLN A 189 12.18 0.37 16.35
C GLN A 189 13.05 -0.82 15.96
N ARG A 190 13.47 -0.90 14.70
CA ARG A 190 14.33 -1.99 14.19
C ARG A 190 14.93 -1.64 12.83
N GLN A 191 15.88 -2.46 12.39
CA GLN A 191 16.45 -2.33 11.06
C GLN A 191 15.39 -2.46 9.96
N PRO A 192 15.52 -1.70 8.86
CA PRO A 192 14.62 -1.82 7.72
C PRO A 192 14.66 -3.19 7.07
N ASP A 193 13.50 -3.63 6.59
CA ASP A 193 13.38 -4.83 5.79
C ASP A 193 13.57 -4.46 4.31
N ILE A 194 14.75 -4.79 3.76
CA ILE A 194 15.04 -4.66 2.34
C ILE A 194 14.53 -5.89 1.59
N PHE A 195 13.84 -5.69 0.46
CA PHE A 195 13.24 -6.80 -0.28
C PHE A 195 14.31 -7.72 -0.90
N GLN A 196 14.20 -9.01 -0.60
CA GLN A 196 15.06 -10.07 -1.13
C GLN A 196 14.59 -10.55 -2.50
N THR A 197 13.28 -10.45 -2.76
CA THR A 197 12.71 -10.80 -4.06
C THR A 197 11.69 -9.75 -4.50
N TRP A 198 11.68 -9.47 -5.80
CA TRP A 198 10.73 -8.58 -6.46
C TRP A 198 10.02 -9.32 -7.59
N ASN A 199 8.67 -9.39 -7.53
CA ASN A 199 7.84 -10.13 -8.47
C ASN A 199 8.28 -11.59 -8.65
N GLY A 200 8.76 -12.23 -7.57
CA GLY A 200 9.25 -13.60 -7.57
C GLY A 200 10.69 -13.81 -8.08
N ASN A 201 11.41 -12.75 -8.43
CA ASN A 201 12.82 -12.82 -8.83
C ASN A 201 13.73 -12.27 -7.73
N GLU A 202 14.95 -12.79 -7.59
CA GLU A 202 15.96 -12.23 -6.67
C GLU A 202 16.31 -10.78 -7.05
N THR A 203 16.46 -9.95 -6.03
CA THR A 203 16.85 -8.54 -6.20
C THR A 203 18.37 -8.40 -6.21
N ILE A 204 18.88 -7.58 -7.12
CA ILE A 204 20.26 -7.11 -7.07
C ILE A 204 20.21 -5.66 -6.59
N HIS A 205 20.65 -5.45 -5.36
CA HIS A 205 20.85 -4.12 -4.82
C HIS A 205 22.19 -3.62 -5.35
N ILE A 206 22.14 -2.74 -6.35
CA ILE A 206 23.31 -1.96 -6.71
C ILE A 206 23.53 -1.01 -5.53
N VAL A 207 24.74 -0.88 -5.04
CA VAL A 207 25.10 0.09 -4.00
C VAL A 207 26.24 0.89 -4.59
N ASP A 208 26.06 2.20 -4.76
CA ASP A 208 27.15 3.04 -5.25
C ASP A 208 28.21 3.17 -4.15
N GLU A 209 29.47 3.39 -4.50
CA GLU A 209 30.64 3.37 -3.61
C GLU A 209 30.53 4.30 -2.37
N GLY A 210 29.55 5.22 -2.36
CA GLY A 210 29.18 6.07 -1.21
C GLY A 210 28.07 5.54 -0.29
N GLN A 211 27.75 4.23 -0.28
CA GLN A 211 26.67 3.62 0.51
C GLN A 211 25.25 4.16 0.23
N LYS A 212 25.04 4.85 -0.90
CA LYS A 212 23.69 5.24 -1.35
C LYS A 212 23.14 4.13 -2.23
N ILE A 213 21.98 3.58 -1.86
CA ILE A 213 21.26 2.57 -2.65
C ILE A 213 20.65 3.29 -3.87
N PRO A 214 21.23 3.17 -5.08
CA PRO A 214 20.70 3.75 -6.30
C PRO A 214 19.73 2.73 -6.91
N GLY A 215 18.53 2.63 -6.33
CA GLY A 215 17.43 1.87 -6.92
C GLY A 215 17.56 0.34 -6.92
N LEU A 216 16.39 -0.31 -7.01
CA LEU A 216 16.31 -1.74 -7.27
C LEU A 216 16.44 -1.98 -8.78
N SER A 217 17.55 -2.57 -9.19
CA SER A 217 17.64 -3.18 -10.52
C SER A 217 17.14 -4.62 -10.40
N MET A 218 16.10 -4.98 -11.15
CA MET A 218 15.83 -6.41 -11.35
C MET A 218 17.06 -7.01 -12.02
N ALA A 219 17.59 -8.11 -11.48
CA ALA A 219 18.48 -8.96 -12.27
C ALA A 219 17.73 -9.26 -13.57
N GLN A 220 18.18 -8.72 -14.70
CA GLN A 220 17.79 -9.28 -15.98
C GLN A 220 18.42 -10.68 -16.01
N ILE A 221 17.76 -11.63 -15.36
CA ILE A 221 17.80 -12.99 -15.85
C ILE A 221 17.35 -12.81 -17.28
N LYS A 222 18.30 -12.92 -18.20
CA LYS A 222 18.02 -13.21 -19.59
C LYS A 222 17.16 -14.44 -19.54
N SER A 223 15.85 -14.24 -19.44
CA SER A 223 14.92 -15.28 -19.75
C SER A 223 15.29 -15.56 -21.20
N HIS A 224 15.96 -16.67 -21.41
CA HIS A 224 16.00 -17.32 -22.70
C HIS A 224 14.56 -17.76 -23.01
N SER A 225 13.61 -16.81 -23.07
CA SER A 225 12.55 -16.89 -24.04
C SER A 225 13.21 -16.60 -25.38
N HIS A 226 13.98 -17.58 -25.86
CA HIS A 226 14.28 -17.67 -27.27
C HIS A 226 12.93 -17.58 -27.96
N SER A 227 12.71 -16.46 -28.63
CA SER A 227 11.58 -16.26 -29.51
C SER A 227 11.68 -17.31 -30.61
N ASN A 228 11.12 -18.49 -30.34
CA ASN A 228 11.02 -19.65 -31.24
C ASN A 228 10.30 -19.32 -32.56
N LYS A 229 9.84 -18.06 -32.75
CA LYS A 229 9.25 -17.55 -33.98
C LYS A 229 10.29 -17.27 -35.08
N LYS A 230 11.48 -16.74 -34.76
CA LYS A 230 12.52 -16.48 -35.78
C LYS A 230 13.19 -17.78 -36.26
N GLU A 231 13.46 -18.69 -35.34
CA GLU A 231 14.07 -20.00 -35.67
C GLU A 231 13.10 -20.92 -36.43
N LYS A 232 11.81 -20.97 -36.05
CA LYS A 232 10.78 -21.69 -36.86
C LYS A 232 10.65 -21.11 -38.27
N SER A 233 10.76 -19.78 -38.44
CA SER A 233 10.69 -19.14 -39.76
C SER A 233 11.90 -19.51 -40.64
N GLN A 234 13.11 -19.47 -40.08
CA GLN A 234 14.33 -19.86 -40.80
C GLN A 234 14.35 -21.36 -41.15
N ARG A 235 13.94 -22.23 -40.22
CA ARG A 235 13.85 -23.68 -40.47
C ARG A 235 12.82 -24.03 -41.55
N ARG A 236 11.67 -23.33 -41.60
CA ARG A 236 10.67 -23.49 -42.68
C ARG A 236 11.21 -23.04 -44.03
N LYS A 237 11.94 -21.93 -44.11
CA LYS A 237 12.59 -21.47 -45.35
C LYS A 237 13.64 -22.46 -45.86
N HIS A 238 14.41 -23.07 -44.96
CA HIS A 238 15.44 -24.06 -45.33
C HIS A 238 14.84 -25.35 -45.90
N ILE A 239 13.77 -25.87 -45.26
CA ILE A 239 13.05 -27.06 -45.73
C ILE A 239 12.38 -26.81 -47.09
N ALA A 240 11.81 -25.61 -47.31
CA ALA A 240 11.22 -25.24 -48.59
C ALA A 240 12.25 -25.21 -49.73
N LYS A 241 13.42 -24.59 -49.49
CA LYS A 241 14.54 -24.58 -50.46
C LYS A 241 15.03 -26.00 -50.78
N GLN A 242 15.15 -26.85 -49.76
CA GLN A 242 15.61 -28.23 -49.94
C GLN A 242 14.62 -29.06 -50.78
N LYS A 243 13.30 -28.95 -50.53
CA LYS A 243 12.28 -29.63 -51.34
C LYS A 243 12.26 -29.15 -52.79
N GLN A 244 12.49 -27.86 -53.03
CA GLN A 244 12.51 -27.28 -54.37
C GLN A 244 13.73 -27.76 -55.19
N SER A 245 14.90 -27.92 -54.55
CA SER A 245 16.09 -28.51 -55.20
C SER A 245 15.87 -29.96 -55.64
N ARG A 246 15.27 -30.79 -54.78
CA ARG A 246 14.97 -32.21 -55.08
C ARG A 246 13.99 -32.35 -56.25
N ARG A 247 13.00 -31.44 -56.35
CA ARG A 247 12.06 -31.41 -57.49
C ARG A 247 12.73 -31.03 -58.81
N LYS A 248 13.73 -30.15 -58.80
CA LYS A 248 14.48 -29.78 -60.02
C LYS A 248 15.37 -30.93 -60.52
N ASN A 249 16.02 -31.66 -59.61
CA ASN A 249 16.84 -32.82 -60.02
C ASN A 249 16.01 -33.99 -60.54
N ARG A 250 14.77 -34.17 -60.05
CA ARG A 250 13.83 -35.19 -60.58
C ARG A 250 13.27 -34.90 -61.97
N ARG A 251 13.45 -33.70 -62.52
CA ARG A 251 13.01 -33.33 -63.88
C ARG A 251 14.15 -33.37 -64.91
N LYS A 252 15.38 -33.66 -64.47
CA LYS A 252 16.58 -33.73 -65.31
C LYS A 252 17.08 -35.16 -65.56
N ASN A 253 16.44 -36.15 -64.95
CA ASN A 253 16.47 -37.55 -65.36
C ASN A 253 15.11 -37.88 -65.98
#